data_AF-A0A1M5S287-F1
#
_entry.id   AF-A0A1M5S287-F1
#
_cell.length_a   1.000
_cell.length_b   1.000
_cell.length_c   1.000
_cell.angle_alpha   90.00
_cell.angle_beta   90.00
_cell.angle_gamma   90.00
#
_symmetry.space_group_name_H-M   'P 1'
#
loop_
_entity.id
_entity.type
_entity.pdbx_description
1 polymer ?
#
loop_
_entity_poly.entity_id
_entity_poly.type
_entity_poly.pdbx_seq_one_letter_code
_entity_poly.pdbx_strand_id
1 'polypeptide(L)' 'MPDQKALKPEDFPVHTKQSEIITDTGKPVAEACDKKTAEDVADRLNTDQARDEEDRWA' A
#
# COMPACT_ATOMS: atom_id res chain seq x y z
N MET A 1 6.77 -4.00 -18.11
CA MET A 1 5.43 -3.76 -17.51
C MET A 1 5.69 -3.87 -16.02
N PRO A 2 5.51 -2.82 -15.21
CA PRO A 2 5.88 -2.90 -13.80
C PRO A 2 5.07 -4.02 -13.19
N ASP A 3 5.79 -5.00 -12.66
CA ASP A 3 5.26 -6.22 -12.10
C ASP A 3 4.48 -5.83 -10.85
N GLN A 4 3.18 -5.53 -11.03
CA GLN A 4 2.23 -5.25 -9.97
C GLN A 4 2.09 -6.51 -9.13
N LYS A 5 3.06 -6.73 -8.24
CA LYS A 5 2.93 -7.70 -7.17
C LYS A 5 1.69 -7.29 -6.38
N ALA A 6 0.69 -8.15 -6.41
CA ALA A 6 -0.48 -7.99 -5.57
C ALA A 6 -0.01 -7.79 -4.12
N LEU A 7 -0.34 -6.65 -3.55
CA LEU A 7 -0.11 -6.35 -2.14
C LEU A 7 -0.86 -7.38 -1.30
N LYS A 8 -0.16 -8.01 -0.38
CA LYS A 8 -0.77 -8.95 0.55
C LYS A 8 -1.16 -8.20 1.84
N PRO A 9 -2.12 -8.71 2.62
CA PRO A 9 -2.47 -8.13 3.92
C PRO A 9 -1.27 -8.08 4.89
N GLU A 10 -0.28 -8.98 4.75
CA GLU A 10 0.97 -8.97 5.54
C GLU A 10 1.92 -7.80 5.21
N ASP A 11 1.75 -7.14 4.05
CA ASP A 11 2.55 -5.98 3.63
C ASP A 11 2.01 -4.66 4.23
N PHE A 12 0.89 -4.69 4.98
CA PHE A 12 0.28 -3.53 5.63
C PHE A 12 0.74 -3.40 7.11
N PRO A 13 0.82 -2.17 7.65
CA PRO A 13 0.57 -0.89 6.98
C PRO A 13 1.68 -0.52 5.99
N VAL A 14 1.28 0.12 4.88
CA VAL A 14 2.22 0.67 3.88
C VAL A 14 2.51 2.14 4.19
N HIS A 15 3.74 2.55 3.93
CA HIS A 15 4.26 3.90 4.10
C HIS A 15 4.76 4.45 2.76
N THR A 16 4.91 5.77 2.68
CA THR A 16 5.51 6.40 1.50
C THR A 16 6.89 6.93 1.79
N LYS A 17 7.83 6.59 0.91
CA LYS A 17 9.16 7.15 0.88
C LYS A 17 9.34 7.93 -0.41
N GLN A 18 9.11 9.24 -0.32
CA GLN A 18 9.09 10.15 -1.47
C GLN A 18 8.00 9.73 -2.48
N SER A 19 8.37 9.21 -3.64
CA SER A 19 7.47 8.70 -4.68
C SER A 19 7.26 7.19 -4.62
N GLU A 20 7.97 6.47 -3.75
CA GLU A 20 7.80 5.02 -3.57
C GLU A 20 6.88 4.70 -2.40
N ILE A 21 6.08 3.66 -2.57
CA ILE A 21 5.27 3.03 -1.53
C ILE A 21 6.07 1.83 -1.04
N ILE A 22 6.39 1.85 0.25
CA ILE A 22 7.14 0.82 0.96
C ILE A 22 6.25 0.20 2.04
N THR A 23 6.54 -1.03 2.43
CA THR A 23 5.88 -1.67 3.58
C THR A 23 6.52 -1.22 4.89
N ASP A 24 5.90 -1.55 6.02
CA ASP A 24 6.52 -1.38 7.35
C ASP A 24 7.87 -2.12 7.48
N THR A 25 8.00 -3.25 6.78
CA THR A 25 9.25 -4.02 6.67
C THR A 25 10.32 -3.35 5.78
N GLY A 26 10.02 -2.19 5.19
CA GLY A 26 10.95 -1.40 4.37
C GLY A 26 11.10 -1.91 2.93
N LYS A 27 10.20 -2.80 2.47
CA LYS A 27 10.25 -3.37 1.12
C LYS A 27 9.45 -2.50 0.15
N PRO A 28 10.01 -2.06 -0.98
CA PRO A 28 9.26 -1.31 -1.98
C PRO A 28 8.25 -2.23 -2.67
N VAL A 29 7.00 -1.78 -2.69
CA VAL A 29 5.86 -2.51 -3.25
C VAL A 29 5.33 -1.87 -4.51
N ALA A 30 5.40 -0.54 -4.60
CA ALA A 30 5.02 0.20 -5.78
C ALA A 30 5.77 1.54 -5.85
N GLU A 31 5.94 2.05 -7.05
CA GLU A 31 6.44 3.41 -7.29
C GLU A 31 5.33 4.21 -7.96
N ALA A 32 5.04 5.40 -7.43
CA ALA A 32 4.13 6.35 -8.03
C ALA A 32 4.90 7.39 -8.84
N CYS A 33 4.22 8.03 -9.79
CA CYS A 33 4.81 9.13 -10.57
C CYS A 33 5.22 10.32 -9.67
N ASP A 34 4.47 10.57 -8.60
CA ASP A 34 4.65 11.74 -7.75
C ASP A 34 4.49 11.37 -6.27
N LYS A 35 5.17 12.10 -5.39
CA LYS A 35 5.04 11.95 -3.94
C LYS A 35 3.59 12.04 -3.46
N LYS A 36 2.83 13.02 -3.99
CA LYS A 36 1.42 13.20 -3.64
C LYS A 36 0.57 11.99 -4.02
N THR A 37 0.84 11.39 -5.17
CA THR A 37 0.16 10.18 -5.64
C THR A 37 0.54 8.97 -4.79
N ALA A 38 1.82 8.83 -4.40
CA ALA A 38 2.23 7.80 -3.47
C ALA A 38 1.48 7.92 -2.14
N GLU A 39 1.38 9.14 -1.58
CA GLU A 39 0.71 9.42 -0.30
C GLU A 39 -0.78 9.08 -0.36
N ASP A 40 -1.48 9.53 -1.40
CA ASP A 40 -2.89 9.21 -1.65
C ASP A 40 -3.12 7.69 -1.79
N VAL A 41 -2.27 7.03 -2.56
CA VAL A 41 -2.40 5.58 -2.80
C VAL A 41 -2.09 4.78 -1.53
N ALA A 42 -1.08 5.17 -0.73
CA ALA A 42 -0.76 4.50 0.52
C ALA A 42 -1.86 4.68 1.59
N ASP A 43 -2.41 5.88 1.72
CA ASP A 43 -3.53 6.16 2.62
C ASP A 43 -4.77 5.34 2.23
N ARG A 44 -5.09 5.32 0.93
CA ARG A 44 -6.21 4.54 0.39
C ARG A 44 -6.01 3.04 0.59
N LEU A 45 -4.81 2.53 0.30
CA LEU A 45 -4.44 1.13 0.51
C LEU A 45 -4.64 0.73 1.98
N ASN A 46 -4.09 1.51 2.92
CA ASN A 46 -4.23 1.23 4.35
C ASN A 46 -5.70 1.24 4.80
N THR A 47 -6.49 2.18 4.27
CA THR A 47 -7.92 2.29 4.58
C THR A 47 -8.74 1.13 4.00
N ASP A 48 -8.52 0.75 2.74
CA ASP A 48 -9.21 -0.37 2.11
C ASP A 48 -8.88 -1.69 2.82
N GLN A 49 -7.63 -1.92 3.21
CA GLN A 49 -7.25 -3.13 3.95
C GLN A 49 -7.93 -3.21 5.33
N ALA A 50 -8.05 -2.08 6.04
CA ALA A 50 -8.78 -2.00 7.29
C ALA A 50 -10.28 -2.35 7.13
N ARG A 51 -10.87 -2.14 5.95
CA ARG A 51 -12.26 -2.50 5.63
C ARG A 51 -12.43 -3.96 5.20
N ASP A 52 -11.46 -4.51 4.48
CA ASP A 52 -11.43 -5.93 4.08
C ASP A 52 -11.37 -6.89 5.29
N GLU A 53 -10.79 -6.43 6.42
CA GLU A 53 -10.75 -7.21 7.66
C GLU A 53 -12.12 -7.30 8.35
N GLU A 54 -13.02 -6.33 8.14
CA GLU A 54 -14.38 -6.34 8.69
C GLU A 54 -15.31 -7.36 8.00
N ASP A 55 -15.04 -7.73 6.75
CA ASP A 55 -15.85 -8.71 5.99
C ASP A 55 -15.53 -10.17 6.39
N ARG A 56 -14.41 -10.41 7.09
CA ARG A 56 -14.00 -11.77 7.49
C ARG A 56 -14.79 -12.32 8.69
N TRP A 57 -15.68 -11.52 9.29
CA TRP A 57 -16.54 -11.91 10.43
C TRP A 57 -18.05 -11.75 10.19
N ALA A 58 -18.50 -11.61 8.95
CA ALA A 58 -19.93 -11.70 8.61
C ALA A 58 -20.43 -13.16 8.58
#